data_AF-A0A1H0PXQ5-F1
#
_entry.id   AF-A0A1H0PXQ5-F1
#
_cell.length_a   1.000
_cell.length_b   1.000
_cell.length_c   1.000
_cell.angle_alpha   90.00
_cell.angle_beta   90.00
_cell.angle_gamma   90.00
#
_symmetry.space_group_name_H-M   'P 1'
#
loop_
_entity.id
_entity.type
_entity.pdbx_description
1 polymer ?
#
loop_
_entity_poly.entity_id
_entity_poly.type
_entity_poly.pdbx_seq_one_letter_code
_entity_poly.pdbx_strand_id
1 'polypeptide(L)'
;MARKALLQGVFAMGVAGAVLLSGACGMVTEQFADNEAVGQTIRSVLVANDSGAVKIRTGGTTQVQRQVHHNADRPGVTHRVDGDVLILESCPVRNCWIDYDVVVPEGVTVSGKVDSGEVEIEGVGSVNVSAGSGDVTVRKVAGKVTVAADSGRVELVDIGDNVAVDVSSGSVKAVGLGGSADIGTSSGSIEVALVEVGNVRARADSGQVQVVVPQGKYRVNAVVDSGDLDNAIGSDVGAANLVDVAADSGDVSIRYG
;
A
#
# COMPACT_ATOMS: atom_id res chain seq x y z
N MET A 1 9.73 46.44 -2.64
CA MET A 1 8.96 45.53 -1.75
C MET A 1 7.63 45.26 -2.42
N ALA A 2 7.46 44.11 -3.05
CA ALA A 2 6.24 43.74 -3.78
C ALA A 2 5.27 43.00 -2.85
N ARG A 3 4.05 43.53 -2.69
CA ARG A 3 2.96 42.88 -1.94
C ARG A 3 2.36 41.79 -2.83
N LYS A 4 2.47 40.51 -2.42
CA LYS A 4 1.72 39.40 -3.02
C LYS A 4 0.27 39.47 -2.55
N ALA A 5 -0.65 39.52 -3.50
CA ALA A 5 -2.10 39.41 -3.24
C ALA A 5 -2.46 37.93 -3.03
N LEU A 6 -3.10 37.63 -1.90
CA LEU A 6 -3.72 36.33 -1.61
C LEU A 6 -5.07 36.28 -2.33
N LEU A 7 -5.18 35.45 -3.35
CA LEU A 7 -6.47 35.05 -3.92
C LEU A 7 -7.07 33.98 -3.02
N GLN A 8 -8.14 34.34 -2.31
CA GLN A 8 -8.99 33.39 -1.60
C GLN A 8 -9.89 32.70 -2.62
N GLY A 9 -9.60 31.44 -2.91
CA GLY A 9 -10.52 30.56 -3.64
C GLY A 9 -11.73 30.25 -2.78
N VAL A 10 -12.93 30.42 -3.35
CA VAL A 10 -14.20 30.08 -2.70
C VAL A 10 -14.39 28.58 -2.80
N PHE A 11 -14.31 27.88 -1.66
CA PHE A 11 -14.57 26.45 -1.55
C PHE A 11 -16.06 26.20 -1.31
N ALA A 12 -16.66 25.32 -2.11
CA ALA A 12 -18.04 24.85 -1.93
C ALA A 12 -18.01 23.50 -1.18
N MET A 13 -18.25 23.51 0.13
CA MET A 13 -18.43 22.31 0.93
C MET A 13 -19.90 21.85 0.87
N GLY A 14 -20.14 20.61 0.42
CA GLY A 14 -21.42 19.92 0.59
C GLY A 14 -21.35 19.02 1.82
N VAL A 15 -22.17 19.26 2.84
CA VAL A 15 -22.22 18.46 4.07
C VAL A 15 -23.53 17.69 4.10
N ALA A 16 -23.48 16.36 4.12
CA ALA A 16 -24.62 15.49 4.37
C ALA A 16 -24.36 14.71 5.67
N GLY A 17 -25.07 15.06 6.75
CA GLY A 17 -24.96 14.38 8.05
C GLY A 17 -26.22 13.56 8.35
N ALA A 18 -26.06 12.27 8.63
CA ALA A 18 -27.12 11.41 9.16
C ALA A 18 -26.75 10.98 10.58
N VAL A 19 -27.61 11.28 11.55
CA VAL A 19 -27.43 10.93 12.97
C VAL A 19 -28.28 9.70 13.28
N LEU A 20 -27.67 8.57 13.61
CA LEU A 20 -28.36 7.38 14.11
C LEU A 20 -28.23 7.34 15.64
N LEU A 21 -29.33 7.62 16.36
CA LEU A 21 -29.39 7.57 17.82
C LEU A 21 -29.92 6.21 18.28
N SER A 22 -29.03 5.30 18.65
CA SER A 22 -29.40 4.11 19.44
C SER A 22 -28.95 4.29 20.89
N GLY A 23 -29.91 4.44 21.79
CA GLY A 23 -29.67 4.64 23.22
C GLY A 23 -29.27 3.35 23.94
N ALA A 24 -28.09 3.35 24.53
CA ALA A 24 -27.73 2.65 25.75
C ALA A 24 -26.49 3.36 26.33
N CYS A 25 -26.37 3.43 27.66
CA CYS A 25 -25.28 4.09 28.37
C CYS A 25 -23.91 3.61 27.83
N GLY A 26 -23.23 4.44 27.03
CA GLY A 26 -22.00 4.10 26.33
C GLY A 26 -21.55 5.32 25.52
N MET A 27 -20.23 5.54 25.41
CA MET A 27 -19.68 6.63 24.61
C MET A 27 -20.28 6.56 23.20
N VAL A 28 -21.05 7.57 22.81
CA VAL A 28 -21.64 7.64 21.47
C VAL A 28 -20.52 8.08 20.53
N THR A 29 -20.06 7.16 19.67
CA THR A 29 -19.23 7.53 18.53
C THR A 29 -20.11 8.25 17.52
N GLU A 30 -19.83 9.52 17.32
CA GLU A 30 -20.40 10.33 16.26
C GLU A 30 -19.62 10.11 14.96
N GLN A 31 -20.31 10.27 13.83
CA GLN A 31 -19.69 10.16 12.52
C GLN A 31 -20.23 11.23 11.57
N PHE A 32 -19.37 11.72 10.69
CA PHE A 32 -19.77 12.55 9.56
C PHE A 32 -18.93 12.24 8.33
N ALA A 33 -19.48 12.59 7.17
CA ALA A 33 -18.75 12.53 5.91
C ALA A 33 -18.71 13.92 5.26
N ASP A 34 -17.58 14.23 4.63
CA ASP A 34 -17.45 15.38 3.75
C ASP A 34 -16.64 15.02 2.50
N ASN A 35 -16.77 15.85 1.47
CA ASN A 35 -16.04 15.74 0.22
C ASN A 35 -15.55 17.12 -0.20
N GLU A 36 -14.29 17.19 -0.64
CA GLU A 36 -13.66 18.41 -1.12
C GLU A 36 -12.95 18.15 -2.45
N ALA A 37 -13.23 18.99 -3.44
CA ALA A 37 -12.49 19.00 -4.69
C ALA A 37 -11.22 19.86 -4.53
N VAL A 38 -10.09 19.31 -4.96
CA VAL A 38 -8.80 20.01 -4.92
C VAL A 38 -8.54 20.63 -6.29
N GLY A 39 -8.52 21.97 -6.34
CA GLY A 39 -8.37 22.72 -7.59
C GLY A 39 -6.94 22.77 -8.14
N GLN A 40 -5.95 22.47 -7.30
CA GLN A 40 -4.54 22.40 -7.67
C GLN A 40 -4.22 21.08 -8.38
N THR A 41 -3.26 21.12 -9.31
CA THR A 41 -2.69 19.90 -9.87
C THR A 41 -1.85 19.19 -8.81
N ILE A 42 -2.23 17.97 -8.49
CA ILE A 42 -1.50 17.11 -7.56
C ILE A 42 -0.56 16.19 -8.34
N ARG A 43 0.67 16.09 -7.86
CA ARG A 43 1.70 15.16 -8.37
C ARG A 43 2.11 14.12 -7.35
N SER A 44 1.93 14.39 -6.07
CA SER A 44 2.20 13.45 -4.99
C SER A 44 1.12 13.47 -3.93
N VAL A 45 0.86 12.31 -3.33
CA VAL A 45 0.11 12.18 -2.09
C VAL A 45 1.07 11.75 -0.98
N LEU A 46 1.02 12.44 0.15
CA LEU A 46 1.69 12.06 1.38
C LEU A 46 0.64 11.62 2.41
N VAL A 47 0.70 10.35 2.81
CA VAL A 47 -0.18 9.77 3.85
C VAL A 47 0.53 9.83 5.20
N ALA A 48 -0.10 10.49 6.17
CA ALA A 48 0.35 10.54 7.56
C ALA A 48 -0.86 10.29 8.46
N ASN A 49 -1.39 9.06 8.42
CA ASN A 49 -2.60 8.68 9.14
C ASN A 49 -2.28 7.67 10.24
N ASP A 50 -2.77 7.91 11.45
CA ASP A 50 -2.56 6.99 12.57
C ASP A 50 -3.59 5.84 12.54
N SER A 51 -4.83 6.12 12.13
CA SER A 51 -5.92 5.16 12.19
C SER A 51 -7.01 5.42 11.14
N GLY A 52 -7.45 4.34 10.50
CA GLY A 52 -8.53 4.34 9.50
C GLY A 52 -8.06 3.87 8.14
N ALA A 53 -9.01 3.65 7.24
CA ALA A 53 -8.73 3.19 5.89
C ALA A 53 -8.22 4.33 5.00
N VAL A 54 -7.27 4.05 4.11
CA VAL A 54 -6.81 5.00 3.09
C VAL A 54 -6.97 4.36 1.73
N LYS A 55 -7.94 4.85 0.96
CA LYS A 55 -8.20 4.42 -0.42
C LYS A 55 -7.76 5.53 -1.38
N ILE A 56 -6.88 5.21 -2.31
CA ILE A 56 -6.40 6.15 -3.33
C ILE A 56 -6.54 5.49 -4.69
N ARG A 57 -7.28 6.14 -5.60
CA ARG A 57 -7.48 5.65 -6.97
C ARG A 57 -7.33 6.77 -7.98
N THR A 58 -6.99 6.41 -9.21
CA THR A 58 -6.93 7.41 -10.28
C THR A 58 -8.31 7.81 -10.81
N GLY A 59 -8.40 9.04 -11.30
CA GLY A 59 -9.60 9.60 -11.92
C GLY A 59 -9.36 11.01 -12.46
N GLY A 60 -10.43 11.68 -12.90
CA GLY A 60 -10.31 12.97 -13.60
C GLY A 60 -9.86 14.13 -12.70
N THR A 61 -10.71 14.53 -11.75
CA THR A 61 -10.43 15.65 -10.85
C THR A 61 -10.06 15.13 -9.47
N THR A 62 -9.04 15.73 -8.87
CA THR A 62 -8.65 15.40 -7.51
C THR A 62 -9.81 15.65 -6.53
N GLN A 63 -10.19 14.63 -5.77
CA GLN A 63 -11.23 14.71 -4.74
C GLN A 63 -10.75 14.02 -3.48
N VAL A 64 -11.08 14.59 -2.33
CA VAL A 64 -10.82 14.02 -1.01
C VAL A 64 -12.16 13.86 -0.33
N GLN A 65 -12.61 12.62 -0.20
CA GLN A 65 -13.73 12.26 0.65
C GLN A 65 -13.20 11.71 1.98
N ARG A 66 -13.84 12.12 3.07
CA ARG A 66 -13.53 11.64 4.41
C ARG A 66 -14.78 11.05 5.05
N GLN A 67 -14.62 9.93 5.75
CA GLN A 67 -15.55 9.51 6.79
C GLN A 67 -14.80 9.61 8.12
N VAL A 68 -15.31 10.45 9.02
CA VAL A 68 -14.64 10.77 10.26
C VAL A 68 -15.48 10.27 11.42
N HIS A 69 -14.86 9.48 12.30
CA HIS A 69 -15.48 8.95 13.50
C HIS A 69 -14.85 9.61 14.72
N HIS A 70 -15.65 10.08 15.67
CA HIS A 70 -15.16 10.79 16.86
C HIS A 70 -16.10 10.64 18.06
N ASN A 71 -15.59 10.74 19.28
CA ASN A 71 -16.39 10.63 20.52
C ASN A 71 -16.63 11.97 21.24
N ALA A 72 -16.09 13.08 20.71
CA ALA A 72 -16.14 14.40 21.35
C ALA A 72 -16.12 15.50 20.28
N ASP A 73 -15.19 16.46 20.37
CA ASP A 73 -15.08 17.58 19.44
C ASP A 73 -15.03 17.11 17.99
N ARG A 74 -15.90 17.69 17.17
CA ARG A 74 -15.93 17.43 15.73
C ARG A 74 -14.64 18.00 15.10
N PRO A 75 -13.74 17.16 14.55
CA PRO A 75 -12.53 17.64 13.91
C PRO A 75 -12.83 18.46 12.65
N GLY A 76 -11.92 19.37 12.32
CA GLY A 76 -11.99 20.19 11.12
C GLY A 76 -11.49 19.47 9.86
N VAL A 77 -10.94 20.23 8.92
CA VAL A 77 -10.24 19.69 7.75
C VAL A 77 -8.90 19.09 8.19
N THR A 78 -8.58 17.89 7.71
CA THR A 78 -7.38 17.10 8.07
C THR A 78 -6.55 16.74 6.83
N HIS A 79 -6.80 17.43 5.71
CA HIS A 79 -5.94 17.36 4.55
C HIS A 79 -5.48 18.77 4.19
N ARG A 80 -4.35 18.88 3.50
CA ARG A 80 -3.88 20.15 2.95
C ARG A 80 -3.11 19.92 1.65
N VAL A 81 -2.90 21.01 0.91
CA VAL A 81 -2.03 21.01 -0.26
C VAL A 81 -0.84 21.92 0.01
N ASP A 82 0.37 21.38 -0.15
CA ASP A 82 1.63 22.14 -0.16
C ASP A 82 2.29 22.01 -1.54
N GLY A 83 2.25 23.08 -2.32
CA GLY A 83 2.66 23.04 -3.73
C GLY A 83 1.78 22.09 -4.56
N ASP A 84 2.36 20.99 -5.01
CA ASP A 84 1.71 19.90 -5.75
C ASP A 84 1.56 18.60 -4.93
N VAL A 85 1.76 18.68 -3.61
CA VAL A 85 1.64 17.56 -2.68
C VAL A 85 0.33 17.67 -1.91
N LEU A 86 -0.55 16.68 -2.07
CA LEU A 86 -1.71 16.48 -1.21
C LEU A 86 -1.29 15.71 0.04
N ILE A 87 -1.46 16.29 1.21
CA ILE A 87 -1.08 15.70 2.49
C ILE A 87 -2.36 15.29 3.22
N LEU A 88 -2.48 14.00 3.55
CA LEU A 88 -3.58 13.43 4.33
C LEU A 88 -3.07 13.21 5.76
N GLU A 89 -3.64 13.91 6.73
CA GLU A 89 -3.19 13.88 8.13
C GLU A 89 -4.10 13.04 9.01
N SER A 90 -3.57 12.62 10.15
CA SER A 90 -4.32 11.93 11.19
C SER A 90 -5.31 12.86 11.89
N CYS A 91 -6.23 12.26 12.66
CA CYS A 91 -7.19 13.05 13.40
C CYS A 91 -6.54 13.73 14.62
N PRO A 92 -6.67 15.05 14.79
CA PRO A 92 -6.02 15.75 15.90
C PRO A 92 -6.73 15.57 17.25
N VAL A 93 -7.88 14.87 17.27
CA VAL A 93 -8.73 14.70 18.46
C VAL A 93 -8.57 13.28 19.01
N ARG A 94 -8.64 13.12 20.34
CA ARG A 94 -8.58 11.79 20.97
C ARG A 94 -9.78 10.94 20.56
N ASN A 95 -9.57 9.62 20.44
CA ASN A 95 -10.60 8.65 20.06
C ASN A 95 -11.29 9.04 18.74
N CYS A 96 -10.47 9.39 17.75
CA CYS A 96 -10.92 9.76 16.42
C CYS A 96 -10.08 9.03 15.37
N TRP A 97 -10.73 8.57 14.31
CA TRP A 97 -10.09 7.96 13.15
C TRP A 97 -10.76 8.43 11.86
N ILE A 98 -10.03 8.36 10.76
CA ILE A 98 -10.45 8.93 9.48
C ILE A 98 -10.24 7.90 8.39
N ASP A 99 -11.32 7.56 7.71
CA ASP A 99 -11.27 6.83 6.46
C ASP A 99 -11.21 7.85 5.31
N TYR A 100 -10.15 7.80 4.52
CA TYR A 100 -9.97 8.60 3.32
C TYR A 100 -10.34 7.80 2.06
N ASP A 101 -11.14 8.40 1.18
CA ASP A 101 -11.30 7.96 -0.22
C ASP A 101 -10.87 9.12 -1.13
N VAL A 102 -9.74 8.93 -1.82
CA VAL A 102 -9.07 9.98 -2.58
C VAL A 102 -9.00 9.58 -4.04
N VAL A 103 -9.46 10.49 -4.90
CA VAL A 103 -9.28 10.41 -6.35
C VAL A 103 -8.14 11.34 -6.73
N VAL A 104 -7.18 10.86 -7.52
CA VAL A 104 -6.05 11.67 -8.03
C VAL A 104 -5.85 11.48 -9.54
N PRO A 105 -5.15 12.38 -10.24
CA PRO A 105 -4.76 12.14 -11.62
C PRO A 105 -3.83 10.92 -11.78
N GLU A 106 -3.77 10.38 -12.99
CA GLU A 106 -2.77 9.36 -13.35
C GLU A 106 -1.33 9.88 -13.17
N GLY A 107 -0.40 8.95 -12.90
CA GLY A 107 1.02 9.26 -12.74
C GLY A 107 1.41 9.90 -11.39
N VAL A 108 0.43 10.16 -10.51
CA VAL A 108 0.70 10.64 -9.14
C VAL A 108 1.50 9.61 -8.35
N THR A 109 2.44 10.07 -7.54
CA THR A 109 3.20 9.21 -6.62
C THR A 109 2.53 9.17 -5.25
N VAL A 110 2.46 8.02 -4.59
CA VAL A 110 1.94 7.90 -3.23
C VAL A 110 3.07 7.48 -2.29
N SER A 111 3.20 8.18 -1.17
CA SER A 111 4.11 7.79 -0.10
C SER A 111 3.53 8.06 1.27
N GLY A 112 4.09 7.45 2.30
CA GLY A 112 3.74 7.78 3.69
C GLY A 112 3.61 6.59 4.61
N LYS A 113 2.92 6.81 5.73
CA LYS A 113 2.75 5.83 6.79
C LYS A 113 1.28 5.76 7.22
N VAL A 114 0.83 4.53 7.50
CA VAL A 114 -0.42 4.26 8.22
C VAL A 114 -0.14 3.40 9.44
N ASP A 115 -0.43 3.88 10.66
CA ASP A 115 -0.12 3.08 11.85
C ASP A 115 -1.10 1.92 12.04
N SER A 116 -2.39 2.13 11.81
CA SER A 116 -3.41 1.09 11.88
C SER A 116 -4.53 1.29 10.87
N GLY A 117 -4.83 0.29 10.05
CA GLY A 117 -5.91 0.36 9.07
C GLY A 117 -5.56 -0.26 7.73
N GLU A 118 -6.52 -0.25 6.81
CA GLU A 118 -6.36 -0.78 5.46
C GLU A 118 -5.84 0.30 4.51
N VAL A 119 -4.86 -0.04 3.68
CA VAL A 119 -4.36 0.83 2.62
C VAL A 119 -4.68 0.19 1.27
N GLU A 120 -5.46 0.88 0.44
CA GLU A 120 -5.80 0.44 -0.91
C GLU A 120 -5.37 1.52 -1.92
N ILE A 121 -4.44 1.18 -2.81
CA ILE A 121 -3.89 2.11 -3.80
C ILE A 121 -4.01 1.50 -5.20
N GLU A 122 -4.65 2.19 -6.14
CA GLU A 122 -4.85 1.69 -7.51
C GLU A 122 -4.53 2.73 -8.58
N GLY A 123 -3.81 2.32 -9.62
CA GLY A 123 -3.63 3.08 -10.87
C GLY A 123 -2.60 4.20 -10.82
N VAL A 124 -1.97 4.44 -9.67
CA VAL A 124 -1.00 5.53 -9.46
C VAL A 124 0.35 5.25 -10.15
N GLY A 125 1.22 6.25 -10.22
CA GLY A 125 2.52 6.14 -10.90
C GLY A 125 3.53 5.28 -10.14
N SER A 126 3.66 5.45 -8.82
CA SER A 126 4.55 4.66 -7.96
C SER A 126 4.09 4.72 -6.49
N VAL A 127 4.51 3.76 -5.68
CA VAL A 127 4.10 3.65 -4.27
C VAL A 127 5.31 3.42 -3.35
N ASN A 128 5.38 4.15 -2.25
CA ASN A 128 6.34 3.92 -1.16
C ASN A 128 5.66 4.13 0.21
N VAL A 129 5.09 3.07 0.77
CA VAL A 129 4.29 3.17 2.00
C VAL A 129 4.78 2.23 3.09
N SER A 130 4.56 2.61 4.34
CA SER A 130 4.71 1.72 5.49
C SER A 130 3.42 1.60 6.30
N ALA A 131 3.17 0.41 6.84
CA ALA A 131 2.00 0.12 7.67
C ALA A 131 2.43 -0.50 9.01
N GLY A 132 1.88 -0.03 10.14
CA GLY A 132 2.11 -0.69 11.43
C GLY A 132 1.27 -1.97 11.53
N SER A 133 -0.04 -1.83 11.42
CA SER A 133 -0.97 -2.97 11.48
C SER A 133 -2.11 -2.79 10.49
N GLY A 134 -2.35 -3.82 9.67
CA GLY A 134 -3.44 -3.85 8.71
C GLY A 134 -2.99 -4.26 7.33
N ASP A 135 -3.95 -4.38 6.41
CA ASP A 135 -3.70 -4.91 5.08
C ASP A 135 -3.31 -3.78 4.11
N VAL A 136 -2.28 -4.03 3.31
CA VAL A 136 -1.84 -3.13 2.23
C VAL A 136 -2.11 -3.80 0.89
N THR A 137 -2.87 -3.12 0.06
CA THR A 137 -3.27 -3.59 -1.26
C THR A 137 -2.87 -2.54 -2.30
N VAL A 138 -2.03 -2.93 -3.26
CA VAL A 138 -1.58 -2.05 -4.34
C VAL A 138 -1.83 -2.71 -5.69
N ARG A 139 -2.51 -2.00 -6.60
CA ARG A 139 -2.92 -2.55 -7.90
C ARG A 139 -2.59 -1.63 -9.08
N LYS A 140 -2.22 -2.21 -10.22
CA LYS A 140 -2.08 -1.52 -11.52
C LYS A 140 -1.14 -0.31 -11.45
N VAL A 141 0.05 -0.49 -10.89
CA VAL A 141 1.05 0.57 -10.76
C VAL A 141 2.14 0.35 -11.81
N ALA A 142 2.36 1.35 -12.66
CA ALA A 142 3.34 1.23 -13.74
C ALA A 142 4.80 1.31 -13.25
N GLY A 143 5.06 2.09 -12.20
CA GLY A 143 6.39 2.29 -11.64
C GLY A 143 6.67 1.42 -10.41
N LYS A 144 7.82 1.71 -9.77
CA LYS A 144 8.31 1.00 -8.61
C LYS A 144 7.31 1.01 -7.45
N VAL A 145 7.21 -0.12 -6.75
CA VAL A 145 6.46 -0.26 -5.49
C VAL A 145 7.39 -0.68 -4.35
N THR A 146 7.28 0.00 -3.22
CA THR A 146 7.96 -0.34 -1.97
C THR A 146 6.96 -0.33 -0.82
N VAL A 147 6.89 -1.43 -0.08
CA VAL A 147 5.99 -1.60 1.06
C VAL A 147 6.76 -2.15 2.26
N ALA A 148 6.58 -1.56 3.43
CA ALA A 148 7.02 -2.14 4.69
C ALA A 148 5.82 -2.34 5.61
N ALA A 149 5.70 -3.48 6.30
CA ALA A 149 4.62 -3.69 7.26
C ALA A 149 5.09 -4.42 8.52
N ASP A 150 4.68 -3.98 9.71
CA ASP A 150 4.99 -4.77 10.91
C ASP A 150 4.05 -5.99 10.98
N SER A 151 2.76 -5.79 10.69
CA SER A 151 1.81 -6.92 10.61
C SER A 151 0.65 -6.70 9.65
N GLY A 152 0.17 -7.81 9.06
CA GLY A 152 -0.97 -7.83 8.14
C GLY A 152 -0.66 -8.51 6.81
N ARG A 153 -1.59 -8.43 5.85
CA ARG A 153 -1.39 -8.94 4.49
C ARG A 153 -0.92 -7.82 3.57
N VAL A 154 0.11 -8.11 2.77
CA VAL A 154 0.47 -7.26 1.63
C VAL A 154 0.07 -7.96 0.33
N GLU A 155 -0.82 -7.34 -0.45
CA GLU A 155 -1.21 -7.81 -1.78
C GLU A 155 -0.79 -6.79 -2.85
N LEU A 156 0.07 -7.20 -3.77
CA LEU A 156 0.50 -6.43 -4.93
C LEU A 156 0.05 -7.11 -6.22
N VAL A 157 -0.66 -6.40 -7.08
CA VAL A 157 -1.22 -6.94 -8.33
C VAL A 157 -0.89 -6.03 -9.50
N ASP A 158 -0.38 -6.60 -10.58
CA ASP A 158 -0.09 -5.90 -11.85
C ASP A 158 0.85 -4.69 -11.65
N ILE A 159 2.07 -4.98 -11.23
CA ILE A 159 3.11 -3.95 -11.01
C ILE A 159 4.12 -4.00 -12.16
N GLY A 160 4.25 -2.89 -12.89
CA GLY A 160 5.03 -2.81 -14.13
C GLY A 160 6.55 -2.69 -13.95
N ASP A 161 7.03 -2.46 -12.73
CA ASP A 161 8.45 -2.26 -12.41
C ASP A 161 8.81 -3.08 -11.15
N ASN A 162 9.98 -2.82 -10.59
CA ASN A 162 10.53 -3.54 -9.46
C ASN A 162 9.68 -3.37 -8.19
N VAL A 163 9.63 -4.44 -7.42
CA VAL A 163 8.93 -4.52 -6.14
C VAL A 163 9.92 -4.79 -5.01
N ALA A 164 9.77 -4.06 -3.90
CA ALA A 164 10.44 -4.35 -2.65
C ALA A 164 9.41 -4.43 -1.52
N VAL A 165 9.36 -5.54 -0.78
CA VAL A 165 8.43 -5.73 0.35
C VAL A 165 9.17 -6.30 1.54
N ASP A 166 8.96 -5.71 2.72
CA ASP A 166 9.48 -6.21 3.98
C ASP A 166 8.32 -6.30 4.99
N VAL A 167 8.07 -7.49 5.53
CA VAL A 167 6.98 -7.72 6.50
C VAL A 167 7.53 -8.42 7.74
N SER A 168 7.26 -7.91 8.94
CA SER A 168 7.70 -8.63 10.16
C SER A 168 6.83 -9.86 10.42
N SER A 169 5.50 -9.72 10.40
CA SER A 169 4.59 -10.85 10.58
C SER A 169 3.34 -10.75 9.72
N GLY A 170 3.25 -11.60 8.71
CA GLY A 170 2.18 -11.49 7.73
C GLY A 170 2.48 -12.24 6.43
N SER A 171 1.46 -12.30 5.58
CA SER A 171 1.56 -12.92 4.27
C SER A 171 1.76 -11.87 3.18
N VAL A 172 2.68 -12.12 2.27
CA VAL A 172 2.89 -11.31 1.06
C VAL A 172 2.42 -12.09 -0.15
N LYS A 173 1.58 -11.47 -0.98
CA LYS A 173 1.20 -11.97 -2.29
C LYS A 173 1.52 -10.90 -3.32
N ALA A 174 2.42 -11.17 -4.25
CA ALA A 174 2.82 -10.23 -5.29
C ALA A 174 2.75 -10.94 -6.66
N VAL A 175 1.71 -10.63 -7.43
CA VAL A 175 1.39 -11.33 -8.69
C VAL A 175 1.27 -10.36 -9.86
N GLY A 176 1.60 -10.81 -11.07
CA GLY A 176 1.56 -9.94 -12.24
C GLY A 176 2.74 -8.95 -12.28
N LEU A 177 3.91 -9.37 -11.80
CA LEU A 177 5.08 -8.47 -11.70
C LEU A 177 5.86 -8.43 -13.02
N GLY A 178 6.00 -7.23 -13.60
CA GLY A 178 6.81 -6.96 -14.79
C GLY A 178 8.29 -6.69 -14.49
N GLY A 179 8.65 -6.47 -13.23
CA GLY A 179 10.03 -6.21 -12.79
C GLY A 179 10.62 -7.30 -11.89
N SER A 180 11.79 -7.00 -11.32
CA SER A 180 12.38 -7.85 -10.27
C SER A 180 11.64 -7.70 -8.95
N ALA A 181 11.66 -8.75 -8.13
CA ALA A 181 11.02 -8.76 -6.81
C ALA A 181 12.05 -9.02 -5.71
N ASP A 182 12.02 -8.22 -4.63
CA ASP A 182 12.75 -8.44 -3.38
C ASP A 182 11.76 -8.45 -2.23
N ILE A 183 11.46 -9.62 -1.66
CA ILE A 183 10.38 -9.82 -0.71
C ILE A 183 10.90 -10.59 0.51
N GLY A 184 10.72 -10.02 1.69
CA GLY A 184 11.08 -10.62 2.98
C GLY A 184 9.88 -10.72 3.92
N THR A 185 9.78 -11.83 4.66
CA THR A 185 8.93 -11.92 5.85
C THR A 185 9.65 -12.63 6.98
N SER A 186 9.54 -12.19 8.24
CA SER A 186 10.05 -13.02 9.35
C SER A 186 9.10 -14.14 9.71
N SER A 187 7.79 -13.96 9.53
CA SER A 187 6.81 -15.02 9.78
C SER A 187 5.58 -14.87 8.90
N GLY A 188 5.29 -15.89 8.11
CA GLY A 188 4.16 -15.94 7.19
C GLY A 188 4.54 -16.49 5.82
N SER A 189 3.61 -16.40 4.87
CA SER A 189 3.79 -16.96 3.53
C SER A 189 4.12 -15.88 2.50
N ILE A 190 5.02 -16.19 1.58
CA ILE A 190 5.33 -15.37 0.41
C ILE A 190 4.84 -16.11 -0.85
N GLU A 191 4.03 -15.44 -1.66
CA GLU A 191 3.68 -15.87 -3.02
C GLU A 191 4.15 -14.78 -4.00
N VAL A 192 5.03 -15.14 -4.93
CA VAL A 192 5.55 -14.24 -5.97
C VAL A 192 5.27 -14.84 -7.34
N ALA A 193 4.65 -14.06 -8.24
CA ALA A 193 4.46 -14.45 -9.63
C ALA A 193 4.88 -13.33 -10.58
N LEU A 194 5.97 -13.56 -11.32
CA LEU A 194 6.44 -12.68 -12.38
C LEU A 194 5.73 -13.00 -13.70
N VAL A 195 5.48 -11.97 -14.51
CA VAL A 195 5.00 -12.10 -15.89
C VAL A 195 6.09 -11.80 -16.93
N GLU A 196 7.14 -11.11 -16.52
CA GLU A 196 8.34 -10.89 -17.33
C GLU A 196 9.58 -11.51 -16.66
N VAL A 197 10.61 -11.81 -17.46
CA VAL A 197 11.83 -12.41 -16.93
C VAL A 197 12.57 -11.38 -16.07
N GLY A 198 12.72 -11.66 -14.78
CA GLY A 198 13.40 -10.79 -13.83
C GLY A 198 14.08 -11.58 -12.70
N ASN A 199 14.76 -10.85 -11.81
CA ASN A 199 15.33 -11.45 -10.61
C ASN A 199 14.26 -11.59 -9.53
N VAL A 200 14.34 -12.65 -8.73
CA VAL A 200 13.49 -12.85 -7.55
C VAL A 200 14.39 -13.10 -6.36
N ARG A 201 14.20 -12.32 -5.31
CA ARG A 201 14.66 -12.63 -3.96
C ARG A 201 13.43 -12.79 -3.06
N ALA A 202 13.27 -13.94 -2.44
CA ALA A 202 12.15 -14.23 -1.55
C ALA A 202 12.66 -14.96 -0.29
N ARG A 203 12.53 -14.35 0.89
CA ARG A 203 13.04 -14.92 2.15
C ARG A 203 11.99 -14.96 3.24
N ALA A 204 11.83 -16.12 3.88
CA ALA A 204 10.97 -16.28 5.04
C ALA A 204 11.73 -16.93 6.21
N ASP A 205 11.79 -16.33 7.40
CA ASP A 205 12.40 -17.06 8.54
C ASP A 205 11.48 -18.22 8.97
N SER A 206 10.16 -18.02 8.90
CA SER A 206 9.19 -19.09 9.16
C SER A 206 7.95 -18.97 8.28
N GLY A 207 7.73 -19.96 7.43
CA GLY A 207 6.56 -20.09 6.57
C GLY A 207 6.89 -20.55 5.16
N GLN A 208 5.89 -20.48 4.27
CA GLN A 208 6.00 -21.01 2.92
C GLN A 208 6.47 -19.94 1.94
N VAL A 209 7.35 -20.30 1.01
CA VAL A 209 7.71 -19.43 -0.12
C VAL A 209 7.36 -20.11 -1.44
N GLN A 210 6.48 -19.48 -2.22
CA GLN A 210 6.10 -19.92 -3.55
C GLN A 210 6.56 -18.90 -4.58
N VAL A 211 7.36 -19.34 -5.54
CA VAL A 211 7.86 -18.51 -6.64
C VAL A 211 7.42 -19.10 -7.98
N VAL A 212 6.74 -18.27 -8.75
CA VAL A 212 6.30 -18.55 -10.12
C VAL A 212 6.99 -17.58 -11.05
N VAL A 213 7.71 -18.11 -12.03
CA VAL A 213 8.45 -17.31 -13.03
C VAL A 213 8.05 -17.73 -14.44
N PRO A 214 8.14 -16.81 -15.43
CA PRO A 214 7.90 -17.18 -16.83
C PRO A 214 8.98 -18.16 -17.33
N GLN A 215 8.73 -18.78 -18.48
CA GLN A 215 9.71 -19.64 -19.14
C GLN A 215 11.00 -18.87 -19.45
N GLY A 216 12.14 -19.42 -19.03
CA GLY A 216 13.42 -18.74 -19.17
C GLY A 216 14.58 -19.52 -18.54
N LYS A 217 15.78 -18.93 -18.62
CA LYS A 217 16.96 -19.45 -17.94
C LYS A 217 17.18 -18.69 -16.64
N TYR A 218 17.25 -19.43 -15.54
CA TYR A 218 17.45 -18.90 -14.20
C TYR A 218 18.60 -19.61 -13.51
N ARG A 219 19.43 -18.84 -12.81
CA ARG A 219 20.31 -19.36 -11.78
C ARG A 219 19.48 -19.42 -10.51
N VAL A 220 19.33 -20.60 -9.93
CA VAL A 220 18.59 -20.78 -8.68
C VAL A 220 19.55 -20.98 -7.52
N ASN A 221 19.39 -20.14 -6.50
CA ASN A 221 19.94 -20.32 -5.17
C ASN A 221 18.77 -20.55 -4.21
N ALA A 222 18.64 -21.76 -3.67
CA ALA A 222 17.53 -22.10 -2.79
C ALA A 222 18.08 -22.79 -1.54
N VAL A 223 17.74 -22.25 -0.37
CA VAL A 223 18.16 -22.77 0.94
C VAL A 223 16.93 -23.02 1.79
N VAL A 224 16.78 -24.24 2.30
CA VAL A 224 15.76 -24.59 3.28
C VAL A 224 16.44 -25.33 4.41
N ASP A 225 16.39 -24.78 5.62
CA ASP A 225 17.03 -25.41 6.79
C ASP A 225 16.13 -26.49 7.39
N SER A 226 14.81 -26.25 7.48
CA SER A 226 13.82 -27.21 7.97
C SER A 226 12.51 -27.13 7.19
N GLY A 227 12.29 -28.09 6.29
CA GLY A 227 11.11 -28.16 5.41
C GLY A 227 11.45 -28.82 4.09
N ASP A 228 10.52 -28.77 3.13
CA ASP A 228 10.72 -29.32 1.79
C ASP A 228 11.08 -28.23 0.76
N LEU A 229 12.03 -28.55 -0.12
CA LEU A 229 12.37 -27.72 -1.27
C LEU A 229 11.99 -28.45 -2.57
N ASP A 230 11.04 -27.88 -3.31
CA ASP A 230 10.70 -28.29 -4.67
C ASP A 230 11.14 -27.22 -5.67
N ASN A 231 12.16 -27.54 -6.47
CA ASN A 231 12.60 -26.72 -7.59
C ASN A 231 12.30 -27.41 -8.91
N ALA A 232 11.14 -27.09 -9.49
CA ALA A 232 10.69 -27.63 -10.76
C ALA A 232 11.32 -26.95 -11.99
N ILE A 233 12.03 -25.82 -11.82
CA ILE A 233 12.63 -25.07 -12.94
C ILE A 233 14.08 -25.46 -13.23
N GLY A 234 14.74 -26.18 -12.31
CA GLY A 234 16.17 -26.51 -12.40
C GLY A 234 17.07 -25.32 -12.04
N SER A 235 18.33 -25.35 -12.47
CA SER A 235 19.27 -24.21 -12.29
C SER A 235 20.30 -24.19 -13.42
N ASP A 236 20.45 -23.05 -14.09
CA ASP A 236 21.50 -22.77 -15.08
C ASP A 236 22.51 -21.80 -14.47
N VAL A 237 23.70 -22.30 -14.13
CA VAL A 237 24.76 -21.50 -13.48
C VAL A 237 25.20 -20.29 -14.32
N GLY A 238 25.03 -20.33 -15.64
CA GLY A 238 25.38 -19.26 -16.56
C GLY A 238 24.26 -18.26 -16.82
N ALA A 239 23.07 -18.47 -16.25
CA ALA A 239 21.95 -17.55 -16.42
C ALA A 239 22.20 -16.19 -15.75
N ALA A 240 21.73 -15.14 -16.41
CA ALA A 240 21.81 -13.77 -15.89
C ALA A 240 20.80 -13.54 -14.75
N ASN A 241 19.60 -14.10 -14.87
CA ASN A 241 18.51 -13.91 -13.91
C ASN A 241 18.67 -14.87 -12.73
N LEU A 242 18.54 -14.32 -11.53
CA LEU A 242 18.67 -15.04 -10.28
C LEU A 242 17.31 -15.25 -9.62
N VAL A 243 17.05 -16.47 -9.16
CA VAL A 243 15.99 -16.79 -8.21
C VAL A 243 16.69 -17.21 -6.91
N ASP A 244 16.68 -16.31 -5.93
CA ASP A 244 17.33 -16.42 -4.62
C ASP A 244 16.24 -16.59 -3.55
N VAL A 245 16.01 -17.83 -3.12
CA VAL A 245 14.91 -18.18 -2.20
C VAL A 245 15.48 -18.79 -0.93
N ALA A 246 15.00 -18.36 0.23
CA ALA A 246 15.40 -18.95 1.49
C ALA A 246 14.21 -19.13 2.44
N ALA A 247 14.20 -20.26 3.16
CA ALA A 247 13.32 -20.46 4.30
C ALA A 247 14.06 -21.16 5.44
N ASP A 248 14.10 -20.57 6.64
CA ASP A 248 14.73 -21.26 7.78
C ASP A 248 13.82 -22.38 8.30
N SER A 249 12.50 -22.15 8.29
CA SER A 249 11.51 -23.16 8.61
C SER A 249 10.26 -23.04 7.75
N GLY A 250 10.01 -24.03 6.90
CA GLY A 250 8.85 -24.11 6.01
C GLY A 250 9.24 -24.56 4.60
N ASP A 251 8.23 -24.61 3.73
CA ASP A 251 8.38 -25.21 2.40
C ASP A 251 8.64 -24.15 1.33
N VAL A 252 9.50 -24.51 0.37
CA VAL A 252 9.79 -23.68 -0.80
C VAL A 252 9.36 -24.41 -2.06
N SER A 253 8.58 -23.74 -2.91
CA SER A 253 8.24 -24.23 -4.25
C SER A 253 8.62 -23.19 -5.31
N ILE A 254 9.37 -23.62 -6.32
CA ILE A 254 9.79 -22.81 -7.46
C ILE A 254 9.34 -23.51 -8.72
N ARG A 255 8.48 -22.86 -9.52
CA ARG A 255 7.92 -23.44 -10.74
C ARG A 255 7.75 -22.41 -11.85
N TYR A 256 7.54 -22.89 -13.06
CA TYR A 256 7.06 -22.06 -14.15
C TYR A 256 5.56 -21.78 -14.03
N GLY A 257 5.10 -20.69 -14.64
CA GLY A 257 3.68 -20.35 -14.77
C GLY A 257 3.41 -19.32 -15.85
#